data_AF-A0A9X8MJ40-F1
#
_entry.id   AF-A0A9X8MJ40-F1
#
_cell.length_a   1.000
_cell.length_b   1.000
_cell.length_c   1.000
_cell.angle_alpha   90.00
_cell.angle_beta   90.00
_cell.angle_gamma   90.00
#
_symmetry.space_group_name_H-M   'P 1'
#
loop_
_entity.id
_entity.type
_entity.pdbx_description
1 polymer ?
#
loop_
_entity_poly.entity_id
_entity_poly.type
_entity_poly.pdbx_seq_one_letter_code
_entity_poly.pdbx_strand_id
1 'polypeptide(L)'
;MKIRNRMATGAVASVLMLGSAAALTAAAPASAAARPQIKNDLTCTTTTDGRRGTADCTNNTNRTIGFRVTVVCGWWPDQTGPWRTLNPGARDHSEATCDGGTGVGSVNWEEG
;
A
#
# COMPACT_ATOMS: atom_id res chain seq x y z
N MET A 1 -8.76 -32.17 -58.55
CA MET A 1 -9.07 -30.82 -58.02
C MET A 1 -8.32 -29.76 -58.80
N LYS A 2 -9.02 -28.86 -59.53
CA LYS A 2 -8.69 -27.43 -59.68
C LYS A 2 -9.73 -26.75 -60.58
N ILE A 3 -10.78 -26.22 -59.96
CA ILE A 3 -11.74 -25.32 -60.62
C ILE A 3 -11.26 -23.89 -60.39
N ARG A 4 -11.21 -23.14 -61.49
CA ARG A 4 -10.74 -21.77 -61.62
C ARG A 4 -11.81 -20.82 -61.06
N ASN A 5 -11.46 -19.97 -60.10
CA ASN A 5 -12.34 -18.87 -59.69
C ASN A 5 -11.73 -17.51 -60.02
N ARG A 6 -12.60 -16.68 -60.60
CA ARG A 6 -12.35 -15.45 -61.33
C ARG A 6 -11.99 -14.30 -60.39
N MET A 7 -11.11 -13.43 -60.85
CA MET A 7 -10.99 -12.08 -60.32
C MET A 7 -12.22 -11.26 -60.73
N ALA A 8 -12.85 -10.58 -59.78
CA ALA A 8 -13.78 -9.49 -60.05
C ALA A 8 -13.45 -8.31 -59.12
N THR A 9 -12.99 -7.25 -59.74
CA THR A 9 -12.72 -5.92 -59.18
C THR A 9 -14.04 -5.22 -58.85
N GLY A 10 -14.15 -4.55 -57.69
CA GLY A 10 -15.33 -3.75 -57.38
C GLY A 10 -15.27 -2.95 -56.07
N ALA A 11 -14.67 -1.76 -56.16
CA ALA A 11 -14.98 -0.49 -55.47
C ALA A 11 -15.36 -0.43 -53.97
N VAL A 12 -14.49 0.29 -53.26
CA VAL A 12 -14.69 1.20 -52.11
C VAL A 12 -16.13 1.61 -51.74
N ALA A 13 -16.45 1.50 -50.44
CA ALA A 13 -17.17 2.54 -49.69
C ALA A 13 -17.03 2.31 -48.18
N SER A 14 -16.32 3.23 -47.53
CA SER A 14 -16.17 3.36 -46.09
C SER A 14 -17.50 3.78 -45.45
N VAL A 15 -17.98 3.06 -44.42
CA VAL A 15 -18.90 3.63 -43.42
C VAL A 15 -18.45 3.17 -42.04
N LEU A 16 -17.91 4.15 -41.31
CA LEU A 16 -17.69 4.13 -39.87
C LEU A 16 -19.03 3.88 -39.16
N MET A 17 -19.11 2.89 -38.29
CA MET A 17 -19.94 2.99 -37.08
C MET A 17 -19.15 2.46 -35.88
N LEU A 18 -18.54 3.44 -35.22
CA LEU A 18 -18.07 3.36 -33.85
C LEU A 18 -19.28 3.07 -32.96
N GLY A 19 -19.23 1.98 -32.21
CA GLY A 19 -20.27 1.60 -31.27
C GLY A 19 -19.76 0.58 -30.26
N SER A 20 -18.49 0.70 -29.85
CA SER A 20 -17.95 -0.08 -28.75
C SER A 20 -18.67 0.37 -27.48
N ALA A 21 -19.63 -0.43 -27.02
CA ALA A 21 -20.25 -0.29 -25.72
C ALA A 21 -19.13 -0.43 -24.66
N ALA A 22 -18.59 0.69 -24.22
CA ALA A 22 -17.70 0.77 -23.08
C ALA A 22 -18.55 0.41 -21.85
N ALA A 23 -18.48 -0.84 -21.41
CA ALA A 23 -18.97 -1.24 -20.11
C ALA A 23 -18.14 -0.46 -19.07
N LEU A 24 -18.71 0.63 -18.54
CA LEU A 24 -18.18 1.27 -17.34
C LEU A 24 -18.34 0.28 -16.19
N THR A 25 -17.32 -0.52 -15.93
CA THR A 25 -17.18 -1.22 -14.66
C THR A 25 -17.00 -0.17 -13.58
N ALA A 26 -18.08 0.15 -12.87
CA ALA A 26 -18.05 0.97 -11.67
C ALA A 26 -17.09 0.31 -10.67
N ALA A 27 -15.90 0.89 -10.49
CA ALA A 27 -14.99 0.49 -9.43
C ALA A 27 -15.69 0.79 -8.10
N ALA A 28 -16.01 -0.27 -7.35
CA ALA A 28 -16.56 -0.13 -6.01
C ALA A 28 -15.57 0.68 -5.15
N PRO A 29 -16.05 1.60 -4.31
CA PRO A 29 -15.17 2.31 -3.38
C PRO A 29 -14.53 1.26 -2.48
N ALA A 30 -13.19 1.19 -2.47
CA ALA A 30 -12.47 0.40 -1.49
C ALA A 30 -12.85 0.92 -0.11
N SER A 31 -13.67 0.17 0.62
CA SER A 31 -13.95 0.47 2.02
C SER A 31 -12.63 0.40 2.76
N ALA A 32 -12.07 1.57 3.11
CA ALA A 32 -10.99 1.66 4.07
C ALA A 32 -11.53 1.08 5.38
N ALA A 33 -11.19 -0.18 5.65
CA ALA A 33 -11.50 -0.80 6.93
C ALA A 33 -10.94 0.12 8.02
N ALA A 34 -11.82 0.60 8.89
CA ALA A 34 -11.41 1.36 10.06
C ALA A 34 -10.42 0.48 10.83
N ARG A 35 -9.13 0.85 10.76
CA ARG A 35 -8.09 0.15 11.51
C ARG A 35 -8.48 0.22 12.98
N PRO A 36 -8.40 -0.87 13.74
CA PRO A 36 -8.65 -0.83 15.18
C PRO A 36 -7.84 0.33 15.76
N GLN A 37 -8.49 1.26 16.45
CA GLN A 37 -7.74 2.21 17.25
C GLN A 37 -7.14 1.42 18.40
N ILE A 38 -5.93 0.93 18.18
CA ILE A 38 -5.13 0.31 19.20
C ILE A 38 -4.87 1.40 20.23
N LYS A 39 -5.31 1.15 21.46
CA LYS A 39 -5.05 2.04 22.57
C LYS A 39 -3.55 1.92 22.83
N ASN A 40 -2.79 2.91 22.36
CA ASN A 40 -1.33 2.89 22.48
C ASN A 40 -0.96 2.98 23.97
N ASP A 41 -0.65 1.84 24.56
CA ASP A 41 -0.23 1.71 25.95
C ASP A 41 1.30 1.96 26.08
N LEU A 42 2.04 1.85 24.97
CA LEU A 42 3.45 2.25 24.89
C LEU A 42 3.57 3.76 24.70
N THR A 43 4.65 4.32 25.24
CA THR A 43 5.05 5.69 24.94
C THR A 43 6.07 5.67 23.81
N CYS A 44 5.70 6.18 22.64
CA CYS A 44 6.55 6.13 21.46
C CYS A 44 6.84 7.51 20.86
N THR A 45 8.02 7.64 20.29
CA THR A 45 8.44 8.77 19.46
C THR A 45 8.74 8.25 18.06
N THR A 46 8.22 8.92 17.05
CA THR A 46 8.49 8.57 15.65
C THR A 46 9.46 9.55 15.02
N THR A 47 10.46 9.05 14.31
CA THR A 47 11.46 9.83 13.59
C THR A 47 11.56 9.39 12.13
N THR A 48 12.11 10.26 11.28
CA THR A 48 12.32 9.97 9.85
C THR A 48 13.61 10.60 9.34
N ASP A 49 14.31 9.89 8.46
CA ASP A 49 15.50 10.35 7.72
C ASP A 49 15.23 10.33 6.21
N GLY A 50 14.06 10.86 5.81
CA GLY A 50 13.62 10.98 4.42
C GLY A 50 13.16 9.67 3.76
N ARG A 51 13.91 8.57 3.92
CA ARG A 51 13.54 7.23 3.40
C ARG A 51 13.25 6.20 4.48
N ARG A 52 13.79 6.38 5.67
CA ARG A 52 13.59 5.46 6.80
C ARG A 52 12.69 6.12 7.82
N GLY A 53 11.68 5.39 8.27
CA GLY A 53 10.86 5.76 9.42
C GLY A 53 11.13 4.82 10.58
N THR A 54 11.27 5.39 11.78
CA THR A 54 11.57 4.65 13.00
C THR A 54 10.56 5.01 14.09
N ALA A 55 10.10 4.02 14.84
CA ALA A 55 9.34 4.21 16.07
C ALA A 55 10.16 3.68 17.25
N ASP A 56 10.53 4.58 18.16
CA ASP A 56 11.20 4.28 19.41
C ASP A 56 10.16 4.23 20.53
N CYS A 57 9.95 3.05 21.12
CA CYS A 57 8.88 2.83 22.09
C CYS A 57 9.44 2.38 23.43
N THR A 58 8.80 2.86 24.51
CA THR A 58 9.05 2.44 25.89
C THR A 58 7.79 1.84 26.48
N ASN A 59 7.94 0.67 27.11
CA ASN A 59 6.86 -0.01 27.81
C ASN A 59 6.82 0.43 29.28
N ASN A 60 5.97 1.40 29.56
CA ASN A 60 5.72 1.90 30.93
C ASN A 60 4.63 1.11 31.66
N THR A 61 4.17 0.00 31.09
CA THR A 61 3.13 -0.85 31.67
C THR A 61 3.72 -2.02 32.44
N ASN A 62 2.84 -2.79 33.08
CA ASN A 62 3.18 -3.99 33.84
C ASN A 62 3.03 -5.29 33.04
N ARG A 63 2.79 -5.21 31.72
CA ARG A 63 2.63 -6.37 30.85
C ARG A 63 3.58 -6.30 29.67
N THR A 64 3.92 -7.44 29.08
CA THR A 64 4.66 -7.50 27.82
C THR A 64 3.76 -7.07 26.67
N ILE A 65 4.26 -6.21 25.77
CA ILE A 65 3.52 -5.67 24.63
C ILE A 65 4.38 -5.76 23.38
N GLY A 66 3.81 -6.23 22.27
CA GLY A 66 4.42 -6.18 20.95
C GLY A 66 4.15 -4.83 20.28
N PHE A 67 5.11 -4.31 19.52
CA PHE A 67 4.87 -3.18 18.63
C PHE A 67 5.65 -3.29 17.32
N ARG A 68 5.17 -2.61 16.27
CA ARG A 68 5.93 -2.40 15.04
C ARG A 68 5.63 -1.05 14.43
N VAL A 69 6.58 -0.54 13.65
CA VAL A 69 6.39 0.69 12.87
C VAL A 69 5.64 0.39 11.56
N THR A 70 4.82 1.34 11.13
CA THR A 70 4.25 1.44 9.79
C THR A 70 4.68 2.77 9.19
N VAL A 71 5.27 2.73 8.00
CA VAL A 71 5.83 3.88 7.29
C VAL A 71 5.09 4.04 5.98
N VAL A 72 4.50 5.21 5.77
CA VAL A 72 3.80 5.55 4.54
C VAL A 72 4.82 6.06 3.52
N CYS A 73 4.89 5.45 2.34
CA CYS A 73 5.96 5.70 1.36
C CYS A 73 5.53 6.56 0.16
N GLY A 74 4.65 7.54 0.41
CA GLY A 74 4.13 8.43 -0.62
C GLY A 74 3.28 7.68 -1.64
N TRP A 75 3.74 7.59 -2.89
CA TRP A 75 3.08 6.80 -3.94
C TRP A 75 3.53 5.33 -3.99
N TRP A 76 4.59 4.98 -3.25
CA TRP A 76 5.11 3.62 -3.17
C TRP A 76 4.36 2.82 -2.10
N PRO A 77 4.29 1.47 -2.20
CA PRO A 77 3.71 0.65 -1.14
C PRO A 77 4.30 0.95 0.24
N ASP A 78 3.41 1.16 1.21
CA ASP A 78 3.77 1.35 2.62
C ASP A 78 4.60 0.18 3.14
N GLN A 79 5.51 0.48 4.05
CA GLN A 79 6.44 -0.48 4.61
C GLN A 79 6.17 -0.67 6.10
N THR A 80 6.27 -1.91 6.57
CA THR A 80 6.12 -2.24 7.99
C THR A 80 7.40 -2.83 8.53
N GLY A 81 7.80 -2.39 9.71
CA GLY A 81 8.95 -2.94 10.40
C GLY A 81 8.65 -4.30 11.04
N PRO A 82 9.69 -4.97 11.57
CA PRO A 82 9.53 -6.20 12.34
C PRO A 82 8.77 -5.92 13.64
N TRP A 83 8.00 -6.91 14.10
CA TRP A 83 7.45 -6.88 15.45
C TRP A 83 8.58 -6.94 16.48
N ARG A 84 8.50 -6.05 17.46
CA ARG A 84 9.37 -5.97 18.64
C ARG A 84 8.55 -6.26 19.87
N THR A 85 9.09 -7.07 20.77
CA THR A 85 8.42 -7.41 22.03
C THR A 85 9.11 -6.69 23.17
N LEU A 86 8.36 -5.87 23.91
CA LEU A 86 8.87 -5.12 25.05
C LEU A 86 8.35 -5.71 26.35
N ASN A 87 9.27 -6.13 27.22
CA ASN A 87 8.96 -6.42 28.62
C ASN A 87 8.65 -5.12 29.40
N PRO A 88 7.98 -5.21 30.56
CA PRO A 88 7.77 -4.06 31.44
C PRO A 88 9.07 -3.28 31.72
N GLY A 89 9.04 -1.97 31.55
CA GLY A 89 10.18 -1.05 31.72
C GLY A 89 11.21 -1.08 30.59
N ALA A 90 11.06 -1.96 29.58
CA ALA A 90 11.99 -2.04 28.46
C ALA A 90 11.71 -0.96 27.41
N ARG A 91 12.75 -0.66 26.62
CA ARG A 91 12.68 0.20 25.44
C ARG A 91 13.33 -0.49 24.25
N ASP A 92 12.79 -0.30 23.07
CA ASP A 92 13.34 -0.80 21.81
C ASP A 92 12.77 0.03 20.64
N HIS A 93 13.27 -0.21 19.43
CA HIS A 93 12.83 0.47 18.23
C HIS A 93 12.49 -0.49 17.08
N SER A 94 11.50 -0.08 16.30
CA SER A 94 11.14 -0.72 15.04
C SER A 94 11.34 0.28 13.91
N GLU A 95 11.92 -0.16 12.80
CA GLU A 95 12.17 0.69 11.64
C GLU A 95 11.73 0.01 10.34
N ALA A 96 11.40 0.82 9.33
CA ALA A 96 11.16 0.38 7.96
C ALA A 96 11.68 1.43 6.98
N THR A 97 12.09 0.98 5.80
CA THR A 97 12.68 1.85 4.75
C THR A 97 11.84 1.81 3.49
N CYS A 98 11.51 2.97 2.95
CA CYS A 98 10.88 3.11 1.65
C CYS A 98 11.91 2.91 0.54
N ASP A 99 11.81 1.79 -0.17
CA ASP A 99 12.71 1.48 -1.31
C ASP A 99 12.44 2.33 -2.55
N GLY A 100 11.27 2.96 -2.63
CA GLY A 100 10.86 3.83 -3.72
C GLY A 100 9.99 5.00 -3.25
N GLY A 101 9.30 5.64 -4.20
CA GLY A 101 8.38 6.72 -3.88
C GLY A 101 9.04 8.09 -3.77
N THR A 102 8.35 9.01 -3.08
CA THR A 102 8.86 10.33 -2.70
C THR A 102 9.62 10.32 -1.36
N GLY A 103 9.77 9.14 -0.75
CA GLY A 103 10.24 8.99 0.63
C GLY A 103 9.10 8.84 1.63
N VAL A 104 9.44 8.99 2.91
CA VAL A 104 8.53 8.85 4.05
C VAL A 104 7.56 10.01 4.10
N GLY A 105 6.27 9.72 3.92
CA GLY A 105 5.19 10.67 4.12
C GLY A 105 4.73 10.78 5.57
N SER A 106 4.68 9.65 6.28
CA SER A 106 4.39 9.60 7.71
C SER A 106 4.93 8.32 8.35
N VAL A 107 5.12 8.38 9.66
CA VAL A 107 5.56 7.25 10.48
C VAL A 107 4.55 7.08 11.59
N ASN A 108 4.05 5.87 11.76
CA ASN A 108 3.13 5.50 12.83
C ASN A 108 3.57 4.16 13.42
N TRP A 109 3.00 3.77 14.56
CA TRP A 109 3.19 2.43 15.11
C TRP A 109 1.86 1.77 15.43
N GLU A 110 1.90 0.46 15.58
CA GLU A 110 0.79 -0.33 16.09
C GLU A 110 1.30 -1.32 17.14
N GLU A 111 0.45 -1.62 18.12
CA GLU A 111 0.73 -2.53 19.22
C GLU A 111 -0.07 -3.83 19.07
N GLY A 112 0.42 -4.94 19.61
CA GLY A 112 -0.17 -6.27 19.42
C GLY A 112 0.27 -7.29 20.46
#